data_AF-A0A356K7B7-F1
#
_entry.id   AF-A0A356K7B7-F1
#
_cell.length_a   1.000
_cell.length_b   1.000
_cell.length_c   1.000
_cell.angle_alpha   90.00
_cell.angle_beta   90.00
_cell.angle_gamma   90.00
#
_symmetry.space_group_name_H-M   'P 1'
#
loop_
_entity.id
_entity.type
_entity.pdbx_description
1 polymer ?
#
loop_
_entity_poly.entity_id
_entity_poly.type
_entity_poly.pdbx_seq_one_letter_code
_entity_poly.pdbx_strand_id
1 'polypeptide(L)'
;HRIWLVADQEYTFCYSARTTGGSRMMTAYLDAGADGYANISNGQRQVTIDASFKQFSHTVTIGNTDTSARIAFDMAQSTRSVQLDNIGVYEGDSCGSP
;
A
#
# COMPACT_ATOMS: atom_id res chain seq x y z
N HIS A 1 11.45 3.86 4.53
CA HIS A 1 10.80 5.01 5.19
C HIS A 1 10.00 4.48 6.38
N ARG A 2 9.93 5.20 7.50
CA ARG A 2 9.08 4.84 8.64
C ARG A 2 7.77 5.60 8.56
N ILE A 3 6.65 4.95 8.80
CA ILE A 3 5.33 5.57 8.81
C ILE A 3 4.82 5.49 10.24
N TRP A 4 4.37 6.63 10.76
CA TRP A 4 3.75 6.68 12.07
C TRP A 4 2.24 6.52 11.90
N LEU A 5 1.71 5.45 12.49
CA LEU A 5 0.29 5.14 12.56
C LEU A 5 -0.14 5.10 14.03
N VAL A 6 -1.32 5.63 14.34
CA VAL A 6 -1.87 5.66 15.70
C VAL A 6 -3.05 4.68 15.79
N ALA A 7 -3.16 3.98 16.92
CA ALA A 7 -4.30 3.11 17.19
C ALA A 7 -5.63 3.87 17.10
N ASP A 8 -6.66 3.16 16.64
CA ASP A 8 -8.04 3.62 16.47
C ASP A 8 -8.20 4.81 15.50
N GLN A 9 -7.15 5.17 14.77
CA GLN A 9 -7.21 6.17 13.70
C GLN A 9 -7.36 5.51 12.34
N GLU A 10 -8.08 6.20 11.46
CA GLU A 10 -8.22 5.81 10.07
C GLU A 10 -7.10 6.42 9.23
N TYR A 11 -6.56 5.63 8.32
CA TYR A 11 -5.59 6.07 7.33
C TYR A 11 -5.92 5.50 5.96
N THR A 12 -5.57 6.26 4.94
CA THR A 12 -5.68 5.86 3.55
C THR A 12 -4.29 5.83 2.92
N PHE A 13 -3.89 4.66 2.42
CA PHE A 13 -2.67 4.54 1.63
C PHE A 13 -2.98 4.52 0.14
N CYS A 14 -2.27 5.36 -0.61
CA CYS A 14 -2.51 5.63 -2.02
C CYS A 14 -1.26 5.41 -2.84
N TYR A 15 -1.45 4.93 -4.07
CA TYR A 15 -0.38 4.77 -5.04
C TYR A 15 -0.94 4.68 -6.46
N SER A 16 -0.12 5.02 -7.44
CA SER A 16 -0.34 4.73 -8.85
C SER A 16 0.52 3.54 -9.27
N ALA A 17 -0.03 2.60 -10.03
CA ALA A 17 0.73 1.46 -10.52
C ALA A 17 0.41 1.10 -11.97
N ARG A 18 1.42 0.61 -12.70
CA ARG A 18 1.29 -0.04 -14.01
C ARG A 18 2.34 -1.12 -14.22
N THR A 19 2.15 -1.96 -15.23
CA THR A 19 3.16 -2.88 -15.78
C THR A 19 3.56 -2.43 -17.18
N THR A 20 4.76 -2.76 -17.66
CA THR A 20 5.21 -2.36 -19.01
C THR A 20 4.44 -3.04 -20.15
N GLY A 21 3.72 -4.14 -19.90
CA GLY A 21 2.88 -4.77 -20.91
C GLY A 21 2.04 -5.91 -20.36
N GLY A 22 0.91 -6.17 -21.02
CA GLY A 22 -0.07 -7.15 -20.59
C GLY A 22 -0.78 -6.73 -19.30
N SER A 23 -1.16 -7.72 -18.49
CA SER A 23 -1.78 -7.54 -17.18
C SER A 23 -1.09 -8.43 -16.15
N ARG A 24 -1.02 -7.99 -14.89
CA ARG A 24 -0.53 -8.80 -13.76
C ARG A 24 -1.21 -8.39 -12.46
N MET A 25 -1.20 -9.31 -11.49
CA MET A 25 -1.60 -9.01 -10.12
C MET A 25 -0.42 -8.48 -9.30
N MET A 26 -0.70 -7.56 -8.40
CA MET A 26 0.18 -7.19 -7.29
C MET A 26 -0.63 -7.16 -5.99
N THR A 27 0.07 -7.22 -4.88
CA THR A 27 -0.52 -7.03 -3.56
C THR A 27 0.09 -5.79 -2.91
N ALA A 28 -0.73 -4.98 -2.25
CA ALA A 28 -0.29 -3.85 -1.44
C ALA A 28 -0.93 -3.91 -0.04
N TYR A 29 -0.20 -3.49 0.99
CA TYR A 29 -0.69 -3.44 2.36
C TYR A 29 0.19 -2.59 3.28
N LEU A 30 -0.33 -2.26 4.46
CA LEU A 30 0.47 -1.72 5.56
C LEU A 30 1.01 -2.88 6.40
N ASP A 31 2.31 -2.85 6.66
CA ASP A 31 3.06 -3.83 7.42
C ASP A 31 3.61 -3.17 8.68
N ALA A 32 3.56 -3.89 9.79
CA ALA A 32 4.22 -3.48 11.02
C ALA A 32 5.74 -3.33 10.79
N GLY A 33 6.40 -2.53 11.63
CA GLY A 33 7.84 -2.37 11.59
C GLY A 33 8.65 -3.66 11.77
N ALA A 34 9.97 -3.50 11.82
CA ALA A 34 10.95 -4.59 11.78
C ALA A 34 10.80 -5.65 12.89
N ASP A 35 10.06 -5.35 13.96
CA ASP A 35 9.90 -6.26 15.09
C ASP A 35 8.64 -7.16 14.96
N GLY A 36 7.76 -6.88 14.00
CA GLY A 36 6.47 -7.56 13.85
C GLY A 36 6.22 -8.27 12.52
N TYR A 37 6.65 -7.70 11.38
CA TYR A 37 6.36 -8.19 10.01
C TYR A 37 4.92 -8.70 9.83
N ALA A 38 3.98 -7.98 10.44
CA ALA A 38 2.58 -8.36 10.49
C ALA A 38 1.77 -7.39 9.64
N ASN A 39 0.81 -7.93 8.88
CA ASN A 39 -0.17 -7.10 8.21
C ASN A 39 -1.01 -6.33 9.26
N ILE A 40 -1.00 -5.00 9.16
CA ILE A 40 -1.78 -4.10 10.04
C ILE A 40 -2.88 -3.35 9.28
N SER A 41 -3.09 -3.66 8.00
CA SER A 41 -4.12 -3.07 7.15
C SER A 41 -5.41 -3.89 7.05
N ASN A 42 -5.70 -4.76 8.03
CA ASN A 42 -6.85 -5.67 8.00
C ASN A 42 -6.89 -6.47 6.67
N GLY A 43 -5.77 -7.11 6.36
CA GLY A 43 -5.58 -7.95 5.19
C GLY A 43 -4.80 -7.26 4.07
N GLN A 44 -4.50 -8.08 3.07
CA GLN A 44 -3.78 -7.71 1.87
C GLN A 44 -4.74 -7.16 0.81
N ARG A 45 -4.27 -6.24 -0.03
CA ARG A 45 -5.05 -5.68 -1.15
C ARG A 45 -4.46 -6.15 -2.46
N GLN A 46 -5.08 -7.18 -3.05
CA GLN A 46 -4.70 -7.66 -4.36
C GLN A 46 -5.37 -6.81 -5.44
N VAL A 47 -4.58 -6.32 -6.39
CA VAL A 47 -5.05 -5.48 -7.49
C VAL A 47 -4.46 -5.94 -8.81
N THR A 48 -5.19 -5.68 -9.89
CA THR A 48 -4.77 -5.99 -11.26
C THR A 48 -4.34 -4.72 -11.97
N ILE A 49 -3.10 -4.69 -12.43
CA ILE A 49 -2.50 -3.58 -13.18
C ILE A 49 -2.27 -3.99 -14.64
N ASP A 50 -2.30 -3.02 -15.54
CA ASP A 50 -2.01 -3.21 -16.96
C ASP A 50 -1.02 -2.14 -17.47
N ALA A 51 -0.98 -1.93 -18.78
CA ALA A 51 -0.06 -0.99 -19.43
C ALA A 51 -0.31 0.49 -19.06
N SER A 52 -1.47 0.80 -18.48
CA SER A 52 -1.85 2.16 -18.07
C SER A 52 -1.66 2.34 -16.56
N PHE A 53 -1.26 3.55 -16.16
CA PHE A 53 -1.26 3.91 -14.74
C PHE A 53 -2.69 3.90 -14.20
N LYS A 54 -2.88 3.18 -13.10
CA LYS A 54 -4.13 3.17 -12.33
C LYS A 54 -3.83 3.65 -10.91
N GLN A 55 -4.72 4.49 -10.39
CA GLN A 55 -4.69 4.87 -8.99
C GLN A 55 -5.41 3.84 -8.14
N PHE A 56 -4.82 3.56 -6.98
CA PHE A 56 -5.36 2.69 -5.95
C PHE A 56 -5.37 3.45 -4.63
N SER A 57 -6.44 3.26 -3.87
CA SER A 57 -6.66 3.84 -2.56
C SER A 57 -7.24 2.78 -1.65
N HIS A 58 -6.70 2.68 -0.44
CA HIS A 58 -7.11 1.69 0.54
C HIS A 58 -7.14 2.32 1.93
N THR A 59 -8.35 2.45 2.45
CA THR A 59 -8.61 3.00 3.79
C THR A 59 -8.66 1.87 4.83
N VAL A 60 -8.09 2.13 6.00
CA VAL A 60 -8.08 1.19 7.12
C VAL A 60 -8.01 1.91 8.47
N THR A 61 -8.76 1.40 9.44
CA THR A 61 -8.59 1.72 10.86
C THR A 61 -7.47 0.89 11.47
N ILE A 62 -6.48 1.54 12.07
CA ILE A 62 -5.29 0.90 12.63
C ILE A 62 -5.58 0.40 14.04
N GLY A 63 -5.33 -0.89 14.30
CA GLY A 63 -5.59 -1.47 15.61
C GLY A 63 -4.56 -1.15 16.69
N ASN A 64 -3.31 -0.85 16.32
CA ASN A 64 -2.22 -0.57 17.27
C ASN A 64 -1.30 0.54 16.75
N THR A 65 -0.85 1.42 17.65
CA THR A 65 0.13 2.46 17.31
C THR A 65 1.47 1.82 16.91
N ASP A 66 1.98 2.19 15.73
CA ASP A 66 3.27 1.77 15.22
C ASP A 66 4.01 2.99 14.65
N THR A 67 5.20 3.28 15.17
CA THR A 67 6.04 4.42 14.75
C THR A 67 7.02 4.06 13.63
N SER A 68 6.96 2.82 13.17
CA SER A 68 7.92 2.18 12.28
C SER A 68 7.26 1.39 11.16
N ALA A 69 5.95 1.58 10.95
CA ALA A 69 5.18 0.90 9.92
C ALA A 69 5.73 1.18 8.52
N ARG A 70 5.37 0.31 7.58
CA ARG A 70 5.85 0.29 6.20
C ARG A 70 4.69 0.05 5.25
N ILE A 71 4.82 0.54 4.02
CA ILE A 71 4.01 0.02 2.90
C ILE A 71 4.79 -1.15 2.30
N ALA A 72 4.11 -2.27 2.10
CA ALA A 72 4.65 -3.44 1.43
C ALA A 72 3.95 -3.66 0.08
N PHE A 73 4.75 -4.05 -0.92
CA PHE A 73 4.27 -4.41 -2.25
C PHE A 73 4.82 -5.78 -2.65
N ASP A 74 3.94 -6.77 -2.76
CA ASP A 74 4.35 -8.09 -3.24
C ASP A 74 4.20 -8.16 -4.76
N MET A 75 5.33 -8.40 -5.43
CA MET A 75 5.42 -8.37 -6.90
C MET A 75 5.86 -9.69 -7.54
N ALA A 76 6.16 -10.72 -6.73
CA ALA A 76 6.77 -11.98 -7.19
C ALA A 76 5.90 -12.81 -8.16
N GLN A 77 4.65 -12.43 -8.40
CA GLN A 77 3.68 -13.19 -9.19
C GLN A 77 3.91 -13.11 -10.71
N SER A 78 4.90 -12.34 -11.19
CA SER A 78 5.21 -12.19 -12.61
C SER A 78 6.64 -11.66 -12.83
N THR A 79 7.24 -12.00 -13.97
CA THR A 79 8.52 -11.42 -14.42
C THR A 79 8.37 -10.05 -15.08
N ARG A 80 7.13 -9.59 -15.31
CA ARG A 80 6.85 -8.28 -15.89
C ARG A 80 7.14 -7.19 -14.86
N SER A 81 7.83 -6.12 -15.29
CA SER A 81 8.18 -5.02 -14.39
C SER A 81 6.96 -4.26 -13.91
N VAL A 82 7.10 -3.63 -12.74
CA VAL A 82 6.10 -2.77 -12.12
C VAL A 82 6.68 -1.37 -12.01
N GLN A 83 5.87 -0.38 -12.32
CA GLN A 83 6.16 1.02 -12.04
C GLN A 83 5.16 1.51 -11.00
N LEU A 84 5.69 2.14 -9.94
CA LEU A 84 4.92 2.71 -8.85
C LEU A 84 5.21 4.21 -8.79
N ASP A 85 4.18 5.01 -8.52
CA ASP A 85 4.28 6.45 -8.39
C ASP A 85 3.24 6.99 -7.39
N ASN A 86 3.36 8.25 -6.96
CA ASN A 86 2.41 8.93 -6.06
C ASN A 86 2.09 8.14 -4.79
N ILE A 87 3.13 7.57 -4.16
CA ILE A 87 2.98 6.69 -2.99
C ILE A 87 2.87 7.55 -1.72
N GLY A 88 1.78 7.39 -0.98
CA GLY A 88 1.54 8.13 0.27
C GLY A 88 0.63 7.38 1.24
N VAL A 89 0.70 7.79 2.52
CA VAL A 89 -0.26 7.43 3.56
C VAL A 89 -0.76 8.71 4.19
N TYR A 90 -2.08 8.84 4.30
CA TYR A 90 -2.74 10.04 4.79
C TYR A 90 -3.72 9.67 5.89
N GLU A 91 -3.87 10.53 6.89
CA GLU A 91 -4.91 10.37 7.93
C GLU A 91 -6.31 10.59 7.32
N GLY A 92 -7.28 9.76 7.69
CA GLY A 92 -8.65 9.76 7.18
C GLY A 92 -8.88 8.87 5.96
N ASP A 93 -9.97 9.13 5.24
CA ASP A 93 -10.54 8.30 4.16
C ASP A 93 -10.14 8.74 2.73
N SER A 94 -9.22 9.70 2.61
CA SER A 94 -8.87 10.32 1.33
C SER A 94 -7.38 10.31 1.05
N CYS A 95 -7.04 10.28 -0.24
CA CYS A 95 -5.67 10.55 -0.67
C CYS A 95 -5.37 12.05 -0.54
N GLY A 96 -4.20 12.38 -0.01
CA GLY A 96 -3.66 13.73 -0.10
C GLY A 96 -3.01 14.01 -1.46
N SER A 97 -2.50 15.22 -1.61
CA SER A 97 -1.62 15.59 -2.72
C SER A 97 -0.18 15.18 -2.38
N PRO A 98 0.47 14.32 -3.20
CA PRO A 98 1.87 13.93 -3.01
C PRO A 98 2.84 15.10 -3.03
#